data_AF-A0A380CRH6-F1
#
_entry.id   AF-A0A380CRH6-F1
#
_cell.length_a   1.000
_cell.length_b   1.000
_cell.length_c   1.000
_cell.angle_alpha   90.00
_cell.angle_beta   90.00
_cell.angle_gamma   90.00
#
_symmetry.space_group_name_H-M   'P 1'
#
loop_
_entity.id
_entity.type
_entity.pdbx_description
1 polymer ?
#
loop_
_entity_poly.entity_id
_entity_poly.type
_entity_poly.pdbx_seq_one_letter_code
_entity_poly.pdbx_strand_id
1 'polypeptide(L)'
;MPSSYPEMWDHRFEHNVNDASNCTWLDGIDELDTEVIEVGSGTSTEKNIIHIPVSDFEPTVLVDNSAYPLAIEAYDDDEVTIKLHKFQTLPTELTDDQILGGSYPQIDAATNAHKEAILATKFTRAAHAMAPAGNTVATPVILTTGTGQNADTAAVGDRLKFVYDDIIALKNACDNAKPKMPKKRPQTCSV
;
A
#
# COMPACT_ATOMS: atom_id res chain seq x y z
N MET A 1 15.42 -20.92 35.80
CA MET A 1 15.38 -20.02 34.64
C MET A 1 14.47 -20.67 33.60
N PRO A 2 13.58 -19.95 32.92
CA PRO A 2 12.70 -20.57 31.93
C PRO A 2 13.59 -21.11 30.81
N SER A 3 13.52 -22.41 30.57
CA SER A 3 14.15 -23.03 29.40
C SER A 3 13.58 -22.40 28.14
N SER A 4 14.48 -22.08 27.20
CA SER A 4 14.19 -21.66 25.84
C SER A 4 13.17 -22.62 25.19
N TYR A 5 11.92 -22.18 25.07
CA TYR A 5 10.92 -22.84 24.24
C TYR A 5 10.69 -21.93 23.04
N PRO A 6 11.18 -22.30 21.84
CA PRO A 6 11.01 -21.51 20.62
C PRO A 6 9.54 -21.16 20.35
N GLU A 7 8.62 -22.07 20.67
CA GLU A 7 7.16 -21.90 20.54
C GLU A 7 6.62 -20.69 21.31
N MET A 8 7.18 -20.40 22.50
CA MET A 8 6.77 -19.24 23.30
C MET A 8 7.26 -17.93 22.68
N TRP A 9 8.40 -17.94 21.99
CA TRP A 9 8.91 -16.76 21.29
C TRP A 9 8.13 -16.51 20.01
N ASP A 10 7.74 -17.57 19.31
CA ASP A 10 6.90 -17.48 18.11
C ASP A 10 5.53 -16.88 18.46
N HIS A 11 4.85 -17.41 19.47
CA HIS A 11 3.57 -16.85 19.93
C HIS A 11 3.67 -15.40 20.41
N ARG A 12 4.78 -15.04 21.08
CA ARG A 12 5.02 -13.63 21.47
C ARG A 12 5.22 -12.74 20.26
N PHE A 13 5.98 -13.19 19.29
CA PHE A 13 6.20 -12.47 18.05
C PHE A 13 4.88 -12.26 17.30
N GLU A 14 4.07 -13.32 17.15
CA GLU A 14 2.75 -13.28 16.53
C GLU A 14 1.83 -12.26 17.23
N HIS A 15 1.69 -12.36 18.56
CA HIS A 15 0.88 -11.42 19.34
C HIS A 15 1.36 -9.97 19.14
N ASN A 16 2.67 -9.74 19.23
CA ASN A 16 3.25 -8.42 19.07
C ASN A 16 3.03 -7.86 17.66
N VAL A 17 3.10 -8.69 16.61
CA VAL A 17 2.86 -8.27 15.23
C VAL A 17 1.39 -7.92 15.02
N ASN A 18 0.45 -8.75 15.52
CA ASN A 18 -0.97 -8.50 15.41
C ASN A 18 -1.37 -7.17 16.07
N ASP A 19 -0.91 -6.92 17.30
CA ASP A 19 -1.21 -5.69 18.04
C ASP A 19 -0.67 -4.43 17.33
N ALA A 20 0.50 -4.54 16.70
CA ALA A 20 1.15 -3.40 16.03
C ALA A 20 0.82 -3.26 14.54
N SER A 21 0.07 -4.20 13.96
CA SER A 21 -0.30 -4.16 12.54
C SER A 21 -1.37 -3.10 12.22
N ASN A 22 -2.01 -2.53 13.25
CA ASN A 22 -3.04 -1.50 13.10
C ASN A 22 -2.40 -0.16 12.74
N CYS A 23 -2.76 0.37 11.55
CA CYS A 23 -2.34 1.69 11.10
C CYS A 23 -3.55 2.62 10.97
N THR A 24 -3.50 3.75 11.67
CA THR A 24 -4.59 4.74 11.72
C THR A 24 -4.93 5.36 10.37
N TRP A 25 -4.01 5.35 9.41
CA TRP A 25 -4.20 5.91 8.07
C TRP A 25 -4.74 4.90 7.05
N LEU A 26 -4.73 3.61 7.38
CA LEU A 26 -5.35 2.54 6.58
C LEU A 26 -6.76 2.18 7.09
N ASP A 27 -7.17 2.77 8.21
CA ASP A 27 -8.49 2.54 8.82
C ASP A 27 -9.62 3.07 7.93
N GLY A 28 -10.56 2.19 7.57
CA GLY A 28 -11.72 2.50 6.72
C GLY A 28 -11.54 2.24 5.21
N ILE A 29 -10.49 1.52 4.80
CA ILE A 29 -10.42 0.90 3.48
C ILE A 29 -11.20 -0.42 3.53
N ASP A 30 -12.14 -0.62 2.61
CA ASP A 30 -12.90 -1.88 2.53
C ASP A 30 -11.97 -3.03 2.13
N GLU A 31 -11.98 -4.11 2.91
CA GLU A 31 -11.23 -5.32 2.62
C GLU A 31 -12.02 -6.18 1.61
N LEU A 32 -11.35 -6.62 0.55
CA LEU A 32 -11.94 -7.52 -0.44
C LEU A 32 -11.79 -8.96 0.03
N ASP A 33 -12.92 -9.63 0.30
CA ASP A 33 -12.98 -11.06 0.58
C ASP A 33 -13.08 -11.81 -0.76
N THR A 34 -11.92 -12.11 -1.34
CA THR A 34 -11.80 -12.80 -2.63
C THR A 34 -10.81 -13.96 -2.54
N GLU A 35 -11.03 -14.99 -3.33
CA GLU A 35 -10.20 -16.20 -3.32
C GLU A 35 -8.79 -15.87 -3.83
N VAL A 36 -7.79 -16.24 -3.03
CA VAL A 36 -6.38 -16.07 -3.38
C VAL A 36 -5.92 -17.29 -4.16
N ILE A 37 -5.48 -17.09 -5.41
CA ILE A 37 -4.87 -18.17 -6.19
C ILE A 37 -3.41 -18.29 -5.76
N GLU A 38 -3.09 -19.39 -5.09
CA GLU A 38 -1.72 -19.74 -4.69
C GLU A 38 -0.99 -20.46 -5.83
N VAL A 39 0.02 -19.82 -6.41
CA VAL A 39 0.89 -20.46 -7.40
C VAL A 39 2.18 -20.91 -6.72
N GLY A 40 2.33 -22.22 -6.51
CA GLY A 40 3.56 -22.83 -5.99
C GLY A 40 3.68 -22.80 -4.46
N SER A 41 2.58 -23.10 -3.76
CA SER A 41 2.50 -23.18 -2.29
C SER A 41 3.69 -23.94 -1.69
N GLY A 42 4.38 -23.33 -0.71
CA GLY A 42 5.51 -23.93 0.02
C GLY A 42 6.90 -23.78 -0.61
N THR A 43 7.06 -23.03 -1.70
CA THR A 43 8.37 -22.83 -2.36
C THR A 43 8.84 -21.37 -2.30
N SER A 44 10.15 -21.14 -2.49
CA SER A 44 10.74 -19.78 -2.55
C SER A 44 10.18 -18.92 -3.71
N THR A 45 9.51 -19.55 -4.68
CA THR A 45 8.91 -18.91 -5.85
C THR A 45 7.41 -18.68 -5.74
N GLU A 46 6.83 -18.88 -4.56
CA GLU A 46 5.40 -18.72 -4.31
C GLU A 46 4.92 -17.31 -4.74
N LYS A 47 3.88 -17.28 -5.57
CA LYS A 47 3.23 -16.04 -6.01
C LYS A 47 1.74 -16.17 -5.77
N ASN A 48 1.23 -15.32 -4.90
CA ASN A 48 -0.18 -15.26 -4.59
C ASN A 48 -0.78 -14.09 -5.38
N ILE A 49 -1.74 -14.40 -6.23
CA ILE A 49 -2.30 -13.48 -7.22
C ILE A 49 -3.81 -13.40 -7.01
N ILE A 50 -4.32 -12.18 -7.02
CA ILE A 50 -5.75 -11.87 -6.98
C ILE A 50 -6.14 -11.26 -8.33
N HIS A 51 -7.20 -11.77 -8.93
CA HIS A 51 -7.83 -11.23 -10.14
C HIS A 51 -9.05 -10.41 -9.76
N ILE A 52 -9.12 -9.16 -10.22
CA ILE A 52 -10.27 -8.27 -10.02
C ILE A 52 -10.84 -7.89 -11.40
N PRO A 53 -12.10 -8.26 -11.72
CA PRO A 53 -12.77 -7.78 -12.91
C PRO A 53 -13.18 -6.31 -12.72
N VAL A 54 -12.90 -5.44 -13.70
CA VAL A 54 -13.17 -3.99 -13.61
C VAL A 54 -14.17 -3.53 -14.68
N SER A 55 -14.54 -4.39 -15.62
CA SER A 55 -15.45 -4.06 -16.72
C SER A 55 -16.91 -3.97 -16.25
N ASP A 56 -17.59 -2.91 -16.69
CA ASP A 56 -19.03 -2.71 -16.52
C ASP A 56 -19.58 -2.44 -17.93
N PHE A 57 -20.34 -3.40 -18.49
CA PHE A 57 -20.73 -3.38 -19.91
C PHE A 57 -22.18 -2.89 -20.07
N GLU A 58 -22.36 -1.78 -20.77
CA GLU A 58 -23.67 -1.29 -21.21
C GLU A 58 -23.89 -1.64 -22.69
N PRO A 59 -24.75 -2.63 -23.03
CA PRO A 59 -25.01 -2.98 -24.43
C PRO A 59 -25.70 -1.83 -25.16
N THR A 60 -25.38 -1.61 -26.44
CA THR A 60 -26.09 -0.56 -27.19
C THR A 60 -27.51 -1.00 -27.54
N VAL A 61 -28.48 -0.12 -27.27
CA VAL A 61 -29.89 -0.36 -27.58
C VAL A 61 -30.24 0.34 -28.89
N LEU A 62 -30.53 -0.46 -29.93
CA LEU A 62 -30.97 0.05 -31.23
C LEU A 62 -32.50 0.29 -31.22
N VAL A 63 -32.93 1.51 -31.54
CA VAL A 63 -34.35 1.88 -31.70
C VAL A 63 -34.64 2.06 -33.20
N ASP A 64 -35.74 1.48 -33.69
CA ASP A 64 -36.21 1.54 -35.08
C ASP A 64 -35.25 0.99 -36.16
N ASN A 65 -34.55 -0.12 -35.88
CA ASN A 65 -33.69 -0.78 -36.87
C ASN A 65 -34.50 -1.54 -37.95
N SER A 66 -34.18 -1.31 -39.22
CA SER A 66 -34.84 -1.94 -40.39
C SER A 66 -33.90 -2.79 -41.26
N ALA A 67 -32.62 -2.92 -40.90
CA ALA A 67 -31.62 -3.65 -41.66
C ALA A 67 -31.10 -4.90 -40.91
N TYR A 68 -31.04 -6.01 -41.64
CA TYR A 68 -30.47 -7.29 -41.19
C TYR A 68 -29.37 -7.73 -42.17
N PRO A 69 -28.29 -8.38 -41.70
CA PRO A 69 -28.03 -8.89 -40.34
C PRO A 69 -27.44 -7.87 -39.36
N LEU A 70 -27.69 -8.07 -38.06
CA LEU A 70 -27.15 -7.25 -36.96
C LEU A 70 -25.64 -7.46 -36.81
N ALA A 71 -24.92 -6.38 -36.53
CA ALA A 71 -23.51 -6.47 -36.12
C ALA A 71 -23.42 -7.02 -34.69
N ILE A 72 -22.43 -7.89 -34.44
CA ILE A 72 -22.13 -8.41 -33.11
C ILE A 72 -21.25 -7.38 -32.40
N GLU A 73 -21.66 -6.94 -31.21
CA GLU A 73 -20.82 -6.11 -30.35
C GLU A 73 -19.79 -7.00 -29.66
N ALA A 74 -18.52 -6.57 -29.67
CA ALA A 74 -17.45 -7.27 -28.96
C ALA A 74 -17.49 -6.89 -27.47
N TYR A 75 -17.50 -7.91 -26.61
CA TYR A 75 -17.26 -7.76 -25.18
C TYR A 75 -15.76 -7.86 -24.95
N ASP A 76 -15.15 -6.78 -24.47
CA ASP A 76 -13.75 -6.77 -24.03
C ASP A 76 -13.75 -6.75 -22.50
N ASP A 77 -13.01 -7.68 -21.89
CA ASP A 77 -12.95 -7.85 -20.44
C ASP A 77 -11.60 -7.37 -19.92
N ASP A 78 -11.64 -6.28 -19.15
CA ASP A 78 -10.46 -5.72 -18.51
C ASP A 78 -10.32 -6.29 -17.09
N GLU A 79 -9.28 -7.09 -16.89
CA GLU A 79 -8.89 -7.60 -15.57
C GLU A 79 -7.70 -6.82 -14.98
N VAL A 80 -7.77 -6.52 -13.69
CA VAL A 80 -6.64 -5.99 -12.92
C VAL A 80 -6.09 -7.08 -12.00
N THR A 81 -4.81 -7.42 -12.18
CA THR A 81 -4.12 -8.42 -11.37
C THR A 81 -3.33 -7.77 -10.23
N ILE A 82 -3.63 -8.14 -8.99
CA ILE A 82 -2.88 -7.72 -7.80
C ILE A 82 -2.01 -8.86 -7.30
N LYS A 83 -0.74 -8.58 -6.99
CA LYS A 83 0.22 -9.57 -6.46
C LYS A 83 0.44 -9.32 -4.97
N LEU A 84 0.34 -10.37 -4.16
CA LEU A 84 0.67 -10.30 -2.74
C LEU A 84 2.20 -10.38 -2.55
N HIS A 85 2.71 -9.58 -1.64
CA HIS A 85 4.12 -9.52 -1.30
C HIS A 85 4.42 -10.39 -0.07
N LYS A 86 5.46 -11.22 -0.16
CA LYS A 86 5.97 -12.02 0.95
C LYS A 86 7.08 -11.25 1.66
N PHE A 87 6.92 -11.01 2.96
CA PHE A 87 7.94 -10.36 3.79
C PHE A 87 8.68 -11.42 4.62
N GLN A 88 10.00 -11.45 4.50
CA GLN A 88 10.86 -12.39 5.23
C GLN A 88 12.10 -11.65 5.72
N THR A 89 12.53 -11.96 6.94
CA THR A 89 13.81 -11.50 7.47
C THR A 89 14.86 -12.59 7.32
N LEU A 90 16.12 -12.19 7.31
CA LEU A 90 17.22 -13.14 7.43
C LEU A 90 17.31 -13.61 8.89
N PRO A 91 17.56 -14.90 9.16
CA PRO A 91 17.68 -15.41 10.51
C PRO A 91 18.87 -14.77 11.23
N THR A 92 18.71 -14.47 12.51
CA THR A 92 19.77 -13.92 13.36
C THR A 92 20.22 -14.99 14.36
N GLU A 93 21.51 -15.29 14.36
CA GLU A 93 22.11 -16.23 15.30
C GLU A 93 22.47 -15.50 16.60
N LEU A 94 22.07 -16.09 17.74
CA LEU A 94 22.42 -15.64 19.09
C LEU A 94 23.07 -16.83 19.79
N THR A 95 24.27 -16.64 20.35
CA THR A 95 24.94 -17.73 21.09
C THR A 95 24.42 -17.81 22.52
N ASP A 96 24.44 -19.01 23.10
CA ASP A 96 23.97 -19.23 24.48
C ASP A 96 24.75 -18.38 25.51
N ASP A 97 26.05 -18.19 25.29
CA ASP A 97 26.88 -17.32 26.13
C ASP A 97 26.45 -15.84 26.07
N GLN A 98 26.03 -15.37 24.90
CA GLN A 98 25.51 -14.01 24.71
C GLN A 98 24.17 -13.82 25.43
N ILE A 99 23.31 -14.84 25.38
CA ILE A 99 21.99 -14.81 26.02
C ILE A 99 22.13 -14.87 27.54
N LEU A 100 22.98 -15.77 28.07
CA LEU A 100 23.16 -15.96 29.51
C LEU A 100 24.01 -14.85 30.15
N GLY A 101 25.00 -14.32 29.43
CA GLY A 101 25.93 -13.29 29.89
C GLY A 101 25.47 -11.85 29.61
N GLY A 102 24.36 -11.67 28.89
CA GLY A 102 23.83 -10.35 28.53
C GLY A 102 23.27 -9.59 29.73
N SER A 103 23.49 -8.27 29.77
CA SER A 103 22.90 -7.39 30.80
C SER A 103 21.41 -7.08 30.56
N TYR A 104 20.83 -7.55 29.45
CA TYR A 104 19.45 -7.32 29.04
C TYR A 104 18.92 -8.54 28.26
N PRO A 105 17.59 -8.73 28.12
CA PRO A 105 17.02 -9.84 27.37
C PRO A 105 17.26 -9.64 25.86
N GLN A 106 18.38 -10.17 25.36
CA GLN A 106 18.80 -10.01 23.96
C GLN A 106 17.82 -10.66 22.96
N ILE A 107 17.17 -11.75 23.34
CA ILE A 107 16.18 -12.44 22.51
C ILE A 107 14.94 -11.55 22.27
N ASP A 108 14.46 -10.88 23.31
CA ASP A 108 13.31 -9.97 23.20
C ASP A 108 13.68 -8.74 22.36
N ALA A 109 14.91 -8.22 22.50
CA ALA A 109 15.39 -7.13 21.66
C ALA A 109 15.49 -7.53 20.17
N ALA A 110 16.02 -8.72 19.88
CA ALA A 110 16.16 -9.22 18.51
C ALA A 110 14.79 -9.49 17.86
N THR A 111 13.86 -10.12 18.57
CA THR A 111 12.50 -10.39 18.06
C THR A 111 11.72 -9.10 17.81
N ASN A 112 11.84 -8.09 18.68
CA ASN A 112 11.24 -6.78 18.45
C ASN A 112 11.85 -6.05 17.24
N ALA A 113 13.17 -6.13 17.04
CA ALA A 113 13.82 -5.54 15.88
C ALA A 113 13.35 -6.17 14.55
N HIS A 114 13.19 -7.50 14.51
CA HIS A 114 12.61 -8.20 13.35
C HIS A 114 11.18 -7.73 13.06
N LYS A 115 10.36 -7.60 14.11
CA LYS A 115 8.98 -7.09 13.99
C LYS A 115 8.97 -5.67 13.41
N GLU A 116 9.77 -4.77 13.98
CA GLU A 116 9.83 -3.37 13.53
C GLU A 116 10.27 -3.25 12.08
N ALA A 117 11.28 -4.04 11.66
CA ALA A 117 11.74 -4.07 10.28
C ALA A 117 10.65 -4.57 9.31
N ILE A 118 9.91 -5.61 9.67
CA ILE A 118 8.80 -6.13 8.86
C ILE A 118 7.68 -5.09 8.76
N LEU A 119 7.29 -4.45 9.87
CA LEU A 119 6.22 -3.46 9.86
C LEU A 119 6.61 -2.21 9.08
N ALA A 120 7.83 -1.69 9.27
CA ALA A 120 8.31 -0.53 8.52
C ALA A 120 8.34 -0.79 7.01
N THR A 121 8.83 -1.96 6.58
CA THR A 121 8.84 -2.34 5.16
C THR A 121 7.44 -2.58 4.59
N LYS A 122 6.53 -3.18 5.37
CA LYS A 122 5.11 -3.34 5.00
C LYS A 122 4.45 -1.99 4.77
N PHE A 123 4.55 -1.06 5.72
CA PHE A 123 3.86 0.23 5.63
C PHE A 123 4.48 1.17 4.60
N THR A 124 5.80 1.17 4.43
CA THR A 124 6.44 1.93 3.34
C THR A 124 6.03 1.42 1.97
N ARG A 125 5.90 0.10 1.80
CA ARG A 125 5.39 -0.49 0.56
C ARG A 125 3.91 -0.17 0.33
N ALA A 126 3.08 -0.21 1.38
CA ALA A 126 1.68 0.18 1.30
C ALA A 126 1.52 1.65 0.89
N ALA A 127 2.30 2.56 1.51
CA ALA A 127 2.31 3.97 1.15
C ALA A 127 2.75 4.19 -0.31
N HIS A 128 3.76 3.45 -0.77
CA HIS A 128 4.18 3.49 -2.18
C HIS A 128 3.10 2.95 -3.12
N ALA A 129 2.34 1.93 -2.73
CA ALA A 129 1.27 1.38 -3.57
C ALA A 129 0.08 2.35 -3.71
N MET A 130 -0.17 3.18 -2.69
CA MET A 130 -1.21 4.21 -2.73
C MET A 130 -0.75 5.51 -3.41
N ALA A 131 0.56 5.75 -3.47
CA ALA A 131 1.09 6.94 -4.11
C ALA A 131 0.89 6.89 -5.64
N PRO A 132 0.53 8.02 -6.28
CA PRO A 132 0.41 8.08 -7.72
C PRO A 132 1.78 7.92 -8.38
N ALA A 133 1.86 7.09 -9.43
CA ALA A 133 3.10 6.85 -10.15
C ALA A 133 3.58 8.07 -10.98
N GLY A 134 2.66 8.99 -11.30
CA GLY A 134 2.95 10.20 -12.06
C GLY A 134 1.73 11.12 -12.20
N ASN A 135 1.93 12.27 -12.83
CA ASN A 135 0.87 13.24 -13.07
C ASN A 135 -0.02 12.77 -14.24
N THR A 136 -1.20 12.26 -13.93
CA THR A 136 -2.20 11.86 -14.94
C THR A 136 -3.54 12.55 -14.67
N VAL A 137 -4.46 12.50 -15.64
CA VAL A 137 -5.80 13.12 -15.52
C VAL A 137 -6.59 12.53 -14.34
N ALA A 138 -6.44 11.23 -14.07
CA ALA A 138 -7.10 10.57 -12.93
C ALA A 138 -6.32 10.72 -11.61
N THR A 139 -4.99 10.89 -11.69
CA THR A 139 -4.09 11.02 -10.53
C THR A 139 -3.19 12.25 -10.66
N PRO A 140 -3.69 13.45 -10.28
CA PRO A 140 -2.92 14.67 -10.46
C PRO A 140 -1.77 14.78 -9.45
N VAL A 141 -0.59 15.19 -9.92
CA VAL A 141 0.57 15.52 -9.09
C VAL A 141 0.96 16.96 -9.39
N ILE A 142 0.97 17.82 -8.38
CA ILE A 142 1.31 19.24 -8.52
C ILE A 142 2.72 19.54 -8.02
N LEU A 143 3.34 20.55 -8.63
CA LEU A 143 4.59 21.12 -8.15
C LEU A 143 4.27 22.24 -7.17
N THR A 144 5.06 22.35 -6.11
CA THR A 144 4.95 23.43 -5.11
C THR A 144 5.48 24.74 -5.67
N THR A 145 4.76 25.85 -5.49
CA THR A 145 5.08 27.14 -6.12
C THR A 145 5.64 28.21 -5.17
N GLY A 146 5.80 27.91 -3.88
CA GLY A 146 6.24 28.88 -2.86
C GLY A 146 7.72 29.30 -2.91
N THR A 147 8.13 30.15 -1.97
CA THR A 147 9.52 30.60 -1.84
C THR A 147 10.44 29.47 -1.34
N GLY A 148 11.73 29.54 -1.70
CA GLY A 148 12.74 28.57 -1.27
C GLY A 148 12.93 28.58 0.26
N GLN A 149 13.40 27.45 0.80
CA GLN A 149 13.58 27.29 2.24
C GLN A 149 14.64 28.25 2.83
N ASN A 150 15.62 28.71 2.04
CA ASN A 150 16.76 29.51 2.49
C ASN A 150 16.85 30.95 1.93
N ALA A 151 15.93 31.38 1.05
CA ALA A 151 15.87 32.75 0.55
C ALA A 151 14.51 33.06 -0.08
N ASP A 152 14.14 34.34 -0.13
CA ASP A 152 12.96 34.91 -0.81
C ASP A 152 12.95 34.72 -2.35
N THR A 153 13.81 33.85 -2.88
CA THR A 153 13.91 33.55 -4.32
C THR A 153 14.01 32.06 -4.56
N ALA A 154 13.24 31.58 -5.55
CA ALA A 154 13.23 30.20 -6.01
C ALA A 154 14.53 29.90 -6.79
N ALA A 155 15.53 29.35 -6.10
CA ALA A 155 16.68 28.76 -6.78
C ALA A 155 16.33 27.35 -7.27
N VAL A 156 16.80 27.01 -8.48
CA VAL A 156 16.65 25.68 -9.08
C VAL A 156 17.38 24.66 -8.19
N GLY A 157 16.62 23.81 -7.49
CA GLY A 157 17.15 22.76 -6.62
C GLY A 157 16.72 22.87 -5.15
N ASP A 158 16.10 23.98 -4.73
CA ASP A 158 15.58 24.13 -3.37
C ASP A 158 14.15 23.59 -3.22
N ARG A 159 13.85 23.01 -2.05
CA ARG A 159 12.49 22.61 -1.68
C ARG A 159 11.65 23.88 -1.49
N LEU A 160 10.75 24.13 -2.44
CA LEU A 160 9.82 25.25 -2.41
C LEU A 160 8.75 24.98 -1.34
N LYS A 161 8.37 26.03 -0.60
CA LYS A 161 7.31 25.92 0.41
C LYS A 161 5.98 25.63 -0.26
N PHE A 162 5.16 24.82 0.39
CA PHE A 162 3.79 24.56 -0.04
C PHE A 162 2.90 25.74 0.36
N VAL A 163 2.27 26.38 -0.62
CA VAL A 163 1.42 27.57 -0.39
C VAL A 163 -0.05 27.19 -0.47
N TYR A 164 -0.93 28.00 0.13
CA TYR A 164 -2.37 27.80 0.07
C TYR A 164 -2.92 27.69 -1.37
N ASP A 165 -2.32 28.41 -2.31
CA ASP A 165 -2.67 28.34 -3.73
C ASP A 165 -2.39 26.96 -4.33
N ASP A 166 -1.35 26.26 -3.88
CA ASP A 166 -1.05 24.90 -4.30
C ASP A 166 -2.14 23.92 -3.81
N ILE A 167 -2.69 24.13 -2.60
CA ILE A 167 -3.82 23.34 -2.07
C ILE A 167 -5.06 23.52 -2.95
N ILE A 168 -5.35 24.76 -3.36
CA ILE A 168 -6.48 25.06 -4.23
C ILE A 168 -6.27 24.42 -5.60
N ALA A 169 -5.06 24.50 -6.16
CA ALA A 169 -4.73 23.88 -7.44
C ALA A 169 -4.92 22.36 -7.39
N LEU A 170 -4.43 21.69 -6.33
CA LEU A 170 -4.64 20.26 -6.13
C LEU A 170 -6.12 19.92 -6.02
N LYS A 171 -6.88 20.70 -5.25
CA LYS A 171 -8.33 20.51 -5.10
C LYS A 171 -9.05 20.59 -6.45
N ASN A 172 -8.78 21.65 -7.23
CA ASN A 172 -9.41 21.84 -8.54
C ASN A 172 -9.05 20.71 -9.51
N ALA A 173 -7.80 20.23 -9.47
CA ALA A 173 -7.39 19.09 -10.28
C ALA A 173 -8.13 17.80 -9.87
N CYS A 174 -8.29 17.54 -8.57
CA CYS A 174 -9.08 16.41 -8.07
C CYS A 174 -10.57 16.53 -8.40
N ASP A 175 -11.16 17.72 -8.31
CA ASP A 175 -12.57 17.96 -8.65
C ASP A 175 -12.81 17.74 -10.18
N ASN A 176 -11.85 18.13 -11.02
CA ASN A 176 -11.89 17.89 -12.48
C ASN A 176 -11.72 16.42 -12.86
N ALA A 177 -10.93 15.66 -12.08
CA ALA A 177 -10.75 14.23 -12.29
C ALA A 177 -12.03 13.42 -12.06
N LYS A 178 -13.08 14.02 -11.45
CA LYS A 178 -14.37 13.39 -11.12
C LYS A 178 -14.24 11.95 -10.61
N PRO A 179 -13.36 11.67 -9.63
CA PRO A 179 -13.20 10.31 -9.16
C PRO A 179 -14.52 9.86 -8.52
N LYS A 180 -15.04 8.70 -8.92
CA LYS A 180 -16.16 8.02 -8.23
C LYS A 180 -15.63 7.55 -6.85
N MET A 181 -15.50 8.46 -5.88
CA MET A 181 -14.96 8.14 -4.56
C MET A 181 -16.05 8.16 -3.47
N PRO A 182 -16.05 7.17 -2.55
CA PRO A 182 -16.80 7.26 -1.30
C PRO A 182 -16.26 8.40 -0.42
N LYS A 183 -17.14 8.94 0.42
CA LYS A 183 -17.12 10.28 1.04
C LYS A 183 -15.96 10.60 2.03
N LYS A 184 -14.95 9.75 2.24
CA LYS A 184 -13.89 10.00 3.24
C LYS A 184 -12.52 10.23 2.61
N ARG A 185 -11.91 11.39 2.93
CA ARG A 185 -10.58 11.79 2.47
C ARG A 185 -9.54 11.24 3.46
N PRO A 186 -8.54 10.45 3.04
CA PRO A 186 -7.45 10.07 3.92
C PRO A 186 -6.64 11.31 4.31
N GLN A 187 -6.64 11.65 5.59
CA GLN A 187 -5.82 12.73 6.14
C GLN A 187 -4.42 12.18 6.43
N THR A 188 -3.52 12.22 5.45
CA THR A 188 -2.11 11.89 5.67
C THR A 188 -1.27 13.17 5.64
N CYS A 189 -1.20 13.84 6.78
CA CYS A 189 -0.09 14.70 7.23
C CYS A 189 -0.48 15.36 8.56
N SER A 190 -0.17 14.71 9.68
CA SER A 190 0.00 15.39 10.97
C SER A 190 1.49 15.59 11.20
N VAL A 191 1.87 16.84 11.48
CA VAL A 191 3.18 17.22 12.05
C VAL A 191 3.36 16.56 13.42
#